data_AF-A0A928K3H2-F1
#
_entry.id   AF-A0A928K3H2-F1
#
_cell.length_a   1.000
_cell.length_b   1.000
_cell.length_c   1.000
_cell.angle_alpha   90.00
_cell.angle_beta   90.00
_cell.angle_gamma   90.00
#
_symmetry.space_group_name_H-M   'P 1'
#
loop_
_entity.id
_entity.type
_entity.pdbx_description
1 polymer ?
#
loop_
_entity_poly.entity_id
_entity_poly.type
_entity_poly.pdbx_seq_one_letter_code
_entity_poly.pdbx_strand_id
1 'polypeptide(L)'
;MKKSDILSIISIILSAITCVMCIVTLSVVLGREPGAVVSGDTQQSDGDHTDNLPVGQEGETVMDVIVLPPENGTDWHFEFPLHNDGDETLTLTELRIYDYPDGLSGTAANEFILDANRLREVNAPMTLAPGEDVCWDDWHPVADYFTARTYSFFFRTDSGVQKIITYPFEVSHEGAVNSIDYTNDDGRDLFTLRYDAEYQVEAAPGVYWVPVRDLGSSDYTNAQICSMLGQSPEQKQEQIDTLYEAMQLYQIGNFFSSDDNIRIGENGMNWEHHKPGFDAVRTNNGCCATSANWLNYILRDDYDEVGFVATSQRDGNGHIFNYIRQDGWYYIIDMTHYRTDWIATAVESGDMDDYYNSDFIAGNIHKVRDIQDYVNYVQAEYGDPPGLMFMYTASDCMAMDSLREQHGVTIVYEDAKDIDLITIFDDPADNLTVTEVQPPVNRPDWSEQGSFDFG
;
A
#
# COMPACT_ATOMS: atom_id res chain seq x y z
N MET A 1 -10.07 22.91 -34.04
CA MET A 1 -9.85 21.62 -33.36
C MET A 1 -11.18 21.12 -32.86
N LYS A 2 -11.53 19.85 -33.12
CA LYS A 2 -12.78 19.28 -32.63
C LYS A 2 -12.60 18.89 -31.16
N LYS A 3 -13.68 18.90 -30.36
CA LYS A 3 -13.70 18.52 -28.94
C LYS A 3 -13.16 17.08 -28.73
N SER A 4 -13.29 16.22 -29.75
CA SER A 4 -12.70 14.88 -29.81
C SER A 4 -11.17 14.87 -29.83
N ASP A 5 -10.54 15.91 -30.38
CA ASP A 5 -9.08 15.93 -30.60
C ASP A 5 -8.35 16.46 -29.34
N ILE A 6 -9.06 17.18 -28.47
CA ILE A 6 -8.54 17.65 -27.17
C ILE A 6 -8.66 16.53 -26.12
N LEU A 7 -9.73 15.72 -26.16
CA LEU A 7 -9.90 14.56 -25.26
C LEU A 7 -8.91 13.42 -25.56
N SER A 8 -8.51 13.21 -26.82
CA SER A 8 -7.46 12.22 -27.13
C SER A 8 -6.05 12.68 -26.72
N ILE A 9 -5.77 13.99 -26.70
CA ILE A 9 -4.47 14.50 -26.22
C ILE A 9 -4.43 14.50 -24.68
N ILE A 10 -5.55 14.79 -24.02
CA ILE A 10 -5.68 14.70 -22.56
C ILE A 10 -5.66 13.24 -22.09
N SER A 11 -6.28 12.30 -22.82
CA SER A 11 -6.21 10.86 -22.51
C SER A 11 -4.80 10.28 -22.68
N ILE A 12 -4.01 10.76 -23.65
CA ILE A 12 -2.59 10.37 -23.80
C ILE A 12 -1.71 10.97 -22.69
N ILE A 13 -2.10 12.11 -22.11
CA ILE A 13 -1.38 12.74 -20.99
C ILE A 13 -1.80 12.14 -19.64
N LEU A 14 -3.07 11.75 -19.44
CA LEU A 14 -3.53 11.08 -18.22
C LEU A 14 -3.09 9.61 -18.13
N SER A 15 -3.02 8.88 -19.25
CA SER A 15 -2.43 7.52 -19.24
C SER A 15 -0.92 7.51 -18.94
N ALA A 16 -0.26 8.68 -18.97
CA ALA A 16 1.13 8.82 -18.52
C ALA A 16 1.24 9.16 -17.02
N ILE A 17 0.15 9.56 -16.36
CA ILE A 17 0.14 9.96 -14.94
C ILE A 17 -0.39 8.83 -14.04
N THR A 18 -1.31 7.98 -14.51
CA THR A 18 -1.79 6.80 -13.76
C THR A 18 -0.80 5.62 -13.77
N CYS A 19 0.31 5.71 -14.49
CA CYS A 19 1.40 4.73 -14.48
C CYS A 19 2.52 5.02 -13.44
N VAL A 20 2.34 6.01 -12.55
CA VAL A 20 3.43 6.55 -11.70
C VAL A 20 3.66 5.78 -10.37
N MET A 21 2.98 4.66 -10.10
CA MET A 21 3.24 3.86 -8.88
C MET A 21 4.06 2.58 -9.08
N CYS A 22 4.69 2.41 -10.25
CA CYS A 22 5.81 1.50 -10.51
C CYS A 22 6.45 1.91 -11.85
N ILE A 23 7.28 2.96 -11.87
CA ILE A 23 8.07 3.30 -13.06
C ILE A 23 9.49 2.80 -12.87
N VAL A 24 9.77 1.62 -13.44
CA VAL A 24 11.11 1.27 -13.92
C VAL A 24 11.43 2.19 -15.09
N THR A 25 12.35 3.15 -14.92
CA THR A 25 12.74 4.04 -16.01
C THR A 25 13.98 3.51 -16.72
N LEU A 26 13.80 2.90 -17.89
CA LEU A 26 14.90 2.41 -18.73
C LEU A 26 15.62 3.57 -19.44
N SER A 27 16.87 3.87 -19.05
CA SER A 27 17.73 4.83 -19.76
C SER A 27 18.87 4.12 -20.49
N VAL A 28 18.82 4.09 -21.83
CA VAL A 28 19.91 3.56 -22.69
C VAL A 28 20.97 4.65 -22.90
N VAL A 29 22.17 4.47 -22.36
CA VAL A 29 23.32 5.37 -22.59
C VAL A 29 24.11 4.89 -23.82
N LEU A 30 24.11 5.68 -24.90
CA LEU A 30 24.92 5.42 -26.10
C LEU A 30 26.28 6.15 -26.06
N GLY A 31 27.35 5.38 -25.89
CA GLY A 31 28.55 5.42 -26.74
C GLY A 31 29.80 6.21 -26.29
N ARG A 32 30.90 5.48 -26.03
CA ARG A 32 32.22 5.63 -26.71
C ARG A 32 33.28 4.61 -26.23
N GLU A 33 33.85 3.88 -27.18
CA GLU A 33 35.09 3.06 -27.11
C GLU A 33 36.34 3.87 -27.56
N PRO A 34 37.60 3.33 -27.56
CA PRO A 34 38.22 2.30 -26.69
C PRO A 34 39.68 2.63 -26.28
N GLY A 35 40.29 1.84 -25.38
CA GLY A 35 41.73 1.85 -25.12
C GLY A 35 42.24 0.54 -24.51
N ALA A 36 43.00 -0.22 -25.29
CA ALA A 36 43.41 -1.60 -25.06
C ALA A 36 44.65 -1.80 -24.16
N VAL A 37 44.93 -3.08 -23.83
CA VAL A 37 46.23 -3.79 -23.90
C VAL A 37 46.70 -4.52 -22.61
N VAL A 38 46.48 -5.86 -22.61
CA VAL A 38 47.47 -6.98 -22.50
C VAL A 38 48.00 -7.50 -21.13
N SER A 39 47.67 -8.80 -20.95
CA SER A 39 48.42 -9.98 -20.46
C SER A 39 48.97 -10.11 -19.04
N GLY A 40 48.84 -11.34 -18.52
CA GLY A 40 49.75 -11.90 -17.54
C GLY A 40 49.32 -13.26 -17.01
N ASP A 41 49.90 -14.32 -17.58
CA ASP A 41 49.65 -15.75 -17.37
C ASP A 41 49.91 -16.32 -15.94
N THR A 42 49.19 -17.43 -15.69
CA THR A 42 49.60 -18.68 -14.96
C THR A 42 49.85 -18.67 -13.45
N GLN A 43 49.18 -19.56 -12.72
CA GLN A 43 49.69 -20.92 -12.48
C GLN A 43 48.70 -21.82 -11.71
N GLN A 44 48.72 -23.08 -12.14
CA GLN A 44 47.94 -24.25 -11.74
C GLN A 44 48.68 -25.03 -10.64
N SER A 45 47.98 -25.61 -9.66
CA SER A 45 48.42 -26.89 -9.06
C SER A 45 47.27 -27.65 -8.39
N ASP A 46 47.15 -28.91 -8.83
CA ASP A 46 46.16 -29.95 -8.52
C ASP A 46 46.21 -30.51 -7.08
N GLY A 47 45.13 -31.18 -6.66
CA GLY A 47 45.10 -32.00 -5.44
C GLY A 47 43.76 -32.67 -5.07
N ASP A 48 43.22 -33.47 -5.99
CA ASP A 48 42.26 -34.60 -5.90
C ASP A 48 41.72 -35.09 -4.52
N HIS A 49 40.37 -35.11 -4.36
CA HIS A 49 39.57 -36.32 -4.06
C HIS A 49 38.04 -36.03 -4.01
N THR A 50 37.29 -36.88 -4.73
CA THR A 50 35.82 -36.94 -4.99
C THR A 50 35.02 -37.37 -3.74
N ASP A 51 33.72 -37.11 -3.49
CA ASP A 51 32.51 -36.98 -4.32
C ASP A 51 31.36 -36.24 -3.56
N ASN A 52 30.52 -35.54 -4.33
CA ASN A 52 29.11 -35.15 -4.12
C ASN A 52 28.70 -34.00 -3.15
N LEU A 53 28.84 -32.75 -3.64
CA LEU A 53 27.96 -31.57 -3.45
C LEU A 53 28.13 -30.65 -4.69
N PRO A 54 27.32 -29.58 -4.88
CA PRO A 54 25.94 -29.47 -5.37
C PRO A 54 25.87 -28.94 -6.83
N VAL A 55 24.66 -28.72 -7.37
CA VAL A 55 24.44 -27.90 -8.58
C VAL A 55 25.12 -26.54 -8.36
N GLY A 56 25.94 -26.10 -9.32
CA GLY A 56 26.93 -25.03 -9.15
C GLY A 56 26.32 -23.70 -8.69
N GLN A 57 26.70 -23.25 -7.49
CA GLN A 57 26.65 -21.84 -7.10
C GLN A 57 27.92 -21.17 -7.65
N GLU A 58 27.76 -20.15 -8.48
CA GLU A 58 28.79 -19.12 -8.60
C GLU A 58 28.46 -17.97 -7.64
N GLY A 59 29.51 -17.27 -7.21
CA GLY A 59 29.55 -16.48 -5.98
C GLY A 59 28.47 -15.41 -5.81
N GLU A 60 28.24 -15.07 -4.55
CA GLU A 60 27.49 -13.89 -4.14
C GLU A 60 28.37 -12.64 -4.32
N THR A 61 27.82 -11.63 -4.98
CA THR A 61 28.40 -10.29 -5.07
C THR A 61 27.65 -9.38 -4.11
N VAL A 62 28.35 -8.79 -3.16
CA VAL A 62 27.81 -7.78 -2.24
C VAL A 62 28.39 -6.43 -2.61
N MET A 63 27.53 -5.46 -2.88
CA MET A 63 27.92 -4.09 -3.20
C MET A 63 28.36 -3.34 -1.93
N ASP A 64 29.07 -2.22 -2.12
CA ASP A 64 29.40 -1.33 -1.02
C ASP A 64 28.12 -0.76 -0.37
N VAL A 65 28.19 -0.48 0.93
CA VAL A 65 27.08 0.13 1.67
C VAL A 65 26.80 1.53 1.13
N ILE A 66 25.55 1.77 0.76
CA ILE A 66 25.08 3.07 0.27
C ILE A 66 24.30 3.74 1.40
N VAL A 67 24.67 4.97 1.74
CA VAL A 67 23.90 5.78 2.69
C VAL A 67 22.92 6.65 1.91
N LEU A 68 21.62 6.42 2.12
CA LEU A 68 20.54 7.12 1.40
C LEU A 68 19.91 8.21 2.27
N PRO A 69 20.08 9.49 1.93
CA PRO A 69 19.23 10.55 2.46
C PRO A 69 17.82 10.49 1.82
N PRO A 70 16.81 11.11 2.45
CA PRO A 70 15.49 11.20 1.86
C PRO A 70 15.51 12.19 0.67
N GLU A 71 15.00 11.76 -0.47
CA GLU A 71 14.78 12.58 -1.65
C GLU A 71 13.53 13.45 -1.44
N ASN A 72 13.69 14.76 -1.64
CA ASN A 72 12.68 15.79 -1.33
C ASN A 72 12.15 15.77 0.12
N GLY A 73 12.78 14.98 1.01
CA GLY A 73 12.41 14.83 2.40
C GLY A 73 11.24 13.86 2.65
N THR A 74 10.65 13.23 1.64
CA THR A 74 9.46 12.37 1.80
C THR A 74 9.74 10.90 1.54
N ASP A 75 10.69 10.59 0.66
CA ASP A 75 10.92 9.23 0.17
C ASP A 75 12.41 8.89 0.18
N TRP A 76 12.73 7.63 0.46
CA TRP A 76 14.02 7.04 0.08
C TRP A 76 13.88 6.41 -1.29
N HIS A 77 14.85 6.71 -2.16
CA HIS A 77 14.94 6.13 -3.49
C HIS A 77 16.13 5.17 -3.51
N PHE A 78 15.82 3.88 -3.61
CA PHE A 78 16.81 2.81 -3.74
C PHE A 78 17.03 2.53 -5.22
N GLU A 79 18.22 2.84 -5.73
CA GLU A 79 18.59 2.57 -7.12
C GLU A 79 19.56 1.39 -7.22
N PHE A 80 19.33 0.53 -8.21
CA PHE A 80 20.02 -0.73 -8.38
C PHE A 80 20.53 -0.86 -9.82
N PRO A 81 21.75 -0.37 -10.09
CA PRO A 81 22.38 -0.57 -11.39
C PRO A 81 22.81 -2.02 -11.55
N LEU A 82 22.04 -2.79 -12.30
CA LEU A 82 22.28 -4.20 -12.60
C LEU A 82 22.96 -4.32 -13.97
N HIS A 83 24.11 -5.00 -13.99
CA HIS A 83 24.87 -5.28 -15.20
C HIS A 83 25.11 -6.78 -15.37
N ASN A 84 24.95 -7.30 -16.59
CA ASN A 84 25.33 -8.66 -16.91
C ASN A 84 26.68 -8.72 -17.65
N ASP A 85 27.77 -8.81 -16.89
CA ASP A 85 29.13 -9.03 -17.42
C ASP A 85 29.34 -10.42 -18.08
N GLY A 86 28.36 -11.32 -17.96
CA GLY A 86 28.47 -12.70 -18.41
C GLY A 86 28.06 -12.93 -19.86
N ASP A 87 28.36 -14.15 -20.32
CA ASP A 87 28.10 -14.63 -21.67
C ASP A 87 26.68 -15.21 -21.84
N GLU A 88 25.98 -15.44 -20.73
CA GLU A 88 24.66 -16.07 -20.67
C GLU A 88 23.60 -15.08 -20.16
N THR A 89 22.35 -15.28 -20.57
CA THR A 89 21.22 -14.50 -20.06
C THR A 89 21.03 -14.78 -18.58
N LEU A 90 20.85 -13.73 -17.77
CA LEU A 90 20.44 -13.86 -16.37
C LEU A 90 18.93 -13.71 -16.28
N THR A 91 18.26 -14.69 -15.68
CA THR A 91 16.83 -14.61 -15.37
C THR A 91 16.65 -14.36 -13.88
N LEU A 92 15.99 -13.28 -13.49
CA LEU A 92 15.67 -13.03 -12.07
C LEU A 92 14.63 -14.07 -11.62
N THR A 93 14.96 -14.82 -10.58
CA THR A 93 14.12 -15.91 -10.06
C THR A 93 13.50 -15.58 -8.70
N GLU A 94 14.15 -14.70 -7.94
CA GLU A 94 13.71 -14.29 -6.61
C GLU A 94 14.37 -12.95 -6.25
N LEU A 95 13.64 -12.10 -5.53
CA LEU A 95 14.17 -10.90 -4.86
C LEU A 95 13.85 -11.02 -3.38
N ARG A 96 14.85 -10.82 -2.53
CA ARG A 96 14.66 -10.74 -1.07
C ARG A 96 14.98 -9.35 -0.57
N ILE A 97 14.14 -8.82 0.30
CA ILE A 97 14.31 -7.52 0.94
C ILE A 97 14.29 -7.74 2.45
N TYR A 98 15.27 -7.19 3.16
CA TYR A 98 15.34 -7.28 4.61
C TYR A 98 15.45 -5.90 5.25
N ASP A 99 14.61 -5.65 6.26
CA ASP A 99 14.63 -4.42 7.04
C ASP A 99 15.30 -4.64 8.39
N TYR A 100 16.21 -3.74 8.75
CA TYR A 100 16.98 -3.78 9.98
C TYR A 100 16.70 -2.53 10.83
N PRO A 101 16.07 -2.67 12.01
CA PRO A 101 15.83 -1.56 12.93
C PRO A 101 17.12 -0.92 13.45
N ASP A 102 18.16 -1.73 13.65
CA ASP A 102 19.41 -1.34 14.33
C ASP A 102 20.63 -1.36 13.38
N GLY A 103 20.41 -1.02 12.12
CA GLY A 103 21.43 -1.00 11.07
C GLY A 103 21.81 -2.40 10.56
N LEU A 104 22.66 -2.45 9.52
CA LEU A 104 23.00 -3.69 8.78
C LEU A 104 23.65 -4.78 9.63
N SER A 105 24.19 -4.42 10.80
CA SER A 105 24.78 -5.37 11.76
C SER A 105 23.76 -6.01 12.71
N GLY A 106 22.52 -5.52 12.70
CA GLY A 106 21.41 -5.97 13.53
C GLY A 106 20.74 -7.25 13.01
N THR A 107 19.67 -7.65 13.67
CA THR A 107 18.80 -8.74 13.21
C THR A 107 17.72 -8.14 12.30
N ALA A 108 17.48 -8.76 11.15
CA ALA A 108 16.37 -8.35 10.28
C ALA A 108 15.05 -8.53 11.03
N ALA A 109 14.23 -7.48 11.05
CA ALA A 109 12.90 -7.52 11.67
C ALA A 109 11.83 -7.94 10.66
N ASN A 110 11.95 -7.49 9.41
CA ASN A 110 11.04 -7.85 8.33
C ASN A 110 11.80 -8.50 7.17
N GLU A 111 11.17 -9.48 6.54
CA GLU A 111 11.65 -10.18 5.34
C GLU A 111 10.54 -10.19 4.30
N PHE A 112 10.84 -9.65 3.12
CA PHE A 112 9.96 -9.72 1.96
C PHE A 112 10.61 -10.58 0.89
N ILE A 113 9.91 -11.63 0.45
CA ILE A 113 10.40 -12.53 -0.59
C ILE A 113 9.45 -12.43 -1.79
N LEU A 114 9.96 -11.91 -2.91
CA LEU A 114 9.26 -11.89 -4.17
C LEU A 114 9.79 -13.04 -5.03
N ASP A 115 9.03 -14.12 -5.11
CA ASP A 115 9.32 -15.23 -6.01
C ASP A 115 8.97 -14.91 -7.46
N ALA A 116 9.28 -15.83 -8.37
CA ALA A 116 9.01 -15.66 -9.81
C ALA A 116 7.54 -15.40 -10.18
N ASN A 117 6.57 -15.77 -9.33
CA ASN A 117 5.16 -15.45 -9.58
C ASN A 117 4.86 -14.01 -9.16
N ARG A 118 5.27 -13.62 -7.94
CA ARG A 118 5.13 -12.24 -7.45
C ARG A 118 5.87 -11.22 -8.31
N LEU A 119 7.07 -11.57 -8.80
CA LEU A 119 7.84 -10.71 -9.72
C LEU A 119 7.09 -10.41 -11.03
N ARG A 120 6.25 -11.33 -11.51
CA ARG A 120 5.40 -11.12 -12.69
C ARG A 120 4.21 -10.22 -12.40
N GLU A 121 3.63 -10.34 -11.21
CA GLU A 121 2.52 -9.51 -10.76
C GLU A 121 2.93 -8.03 -10.66
N VAL A 122 4.17 -7.77 -10.23
CA VAL A 122 4.75 -6.40 -10.18
C VAL A 122 5.41 -5.95 -11.49
N ASN A 123 5.26 -6.73 -12.56
CA ASN A 123 5.82 -6.44 -13.89
C ASN A 123 7.34 -6.13 -13.89
N ALA A 124 8.11 -6.75 -12.99
CA ALA A 124 9.56 -6.54 -12.92
C ALA A 124 10.25 -7.09 -14.17
N PRO A 125 11.25 -6.40 -14.75
CA PRO A 125 12.00 -6.92 -15.89
C PRO A 125 12.80 -8.16 -15.47
N MET A 126 12.40 -9.33 -15.99
CA MET A 126 12.85 -10.63 -15.49
C MET A 126 14.13 -11.17 -16.15
N THR A 127 14.71 -10.49 -17.14
CA THR A 127 15.89 -11.01 -17.87
C THR A 127 16.90 -9.92 -18.20
N LEU A 128 18.19 -10.21 -18.00
CA LEU A 128 19.32 -9.39 -18.44
C LEU A 128 20.13 -10.17 -19.47
N ALA A 129 20.13 -9.73 -20.72
CA ALA A 129 20.96 -10.29 -21.78
C ALA A 129 22.46 -10.04 -21.52
N PRO A 130 23.35 -10.83 -22.13
CA PRO A 130 24.80 -10.57 -22.07
C PRO A 130 25.16 -9.12 -22.44
N GLY A 131 25.85 -8.42 -21.55
CA GLY A 131 26.27 -7.02 -21.70
C GLY A 131 25.15 -5.99 -21.54
N GLU A 132 23.97 -6.38 -21.05
CA GLU A 132 22.86 -5.46 -20.80
C GLU A 132 23.01 -4.73 -19.46
N ASP A 133 22.61 -3.47 -19.46
CA ASP A 133 22.52 -2.58 -18.30
C ASP A 133 21.05 -2.27 -18.03
N VAL A 134 20.60 -2.49 -16.80
CA VAL A 134 19.26 -2.10 -16.32
C VAL A 134 19.41 -1.41 -14.98
N CYS A 135 18.72 -0.29 -14.79
CA CYS A 135 18.47 0.25 -13.46
C CYS A 135 17.12 -0.29 -12.98
N TRP A 136 17.12 -0.97 -11.85
CA TRP A 136 15.90 -1.23 -11.09
C TRP A 136 15.85 -0.20 -9.97
N ASP A 137 14.65 0.23 -9.59
CA ASP A 137 14.47 1.30 -8.62
C ASP A 137 13.31 0.92 -7.68
N ASP A 138 13.44 1.25 -6.39
CA ASP A 138 12.38 1.14 -5.38
C ASP A 138 12.21 2.46 -4.65
N TRP A 139 10.99 2.96 -4.59
CA TRP A 139 10.63 4.20 -3.89
C TRP A 139 9.88 3.84 -2.63
N HIS A 140 10.42 4.27 -1.50
CA HIS A 140 9.85 3.95 -0.20
C HIS A 140 9.66 5.22 0.62
N PRO A 141 8.46 5.49 1.14
CA PRO A 141 8.26 6.62 2.05
C PRO A 141 9.22 6.56 3.24
N VAL A 142 9.68 7.71 3.71
CA VAL A 142 10.49 7.76 4.93
C VAL A 142 9.67 7.19 6.09
N ALA A 143 10.22 6.18 6.75
CA ALA A 143 9.60 5.51 7.87
C ALA A 143 10.59 5.34 9.02
N ASP A 144 10.13 5.19 10.26
CA ASP A 144 10.99 5.09 11.45
C ASP A 144 11.24 3.65 11.92
N TYR A 145 10.61 2.65 11.29
CA TYR A 145 10.69 1.25 11.70
C TYR A 145 11.96 0.52 11.22
N PHE A 146 12.78 1.14 10.37
CA PHE A 146 14.10 0.61 10.02
C PHE A 146 15.15 1.72 9.81
N THR A 147 16.41 1.36 10.02
CA THR A 147 17.58 2.24 9.80
C THR A 147 18.52 1.69 8.73
N ALA A 148 18.31 0.45 8.30
CA ALA A 148 18.98 -0.13 7.14
C ALA A 148 18.11 -1.15 6.41
N ARG A 149 18.40 -1.36 5.13
CA ARG A 149 17.71 -2.31 4.27
C ARG A 149 18.69 -3.02 3.34
N THR A 150 18.45 -4.28 3.03
CA THR A 150 19.18 -5.00 1.97
C THR A 150 18.23 -5.50 0.89
N TYR A 151 18.69 -5.53 -0.35
CA TYR A 151 18.03 -6.21 -1.47
C TYR A 151 18.97 -7.25 -2.05
N SER A 152 18.53 -8.48 -2.16
CA SER A 152 19.28 -9.58 -2.76
C SER A 152 18.54 -10.12 -3.98
N PHE A 153 19.14 -9.93 -5.15
CA PHE A 153 18.63 -10.38 -6.44
C PHE A 153 19.20 -11.76 -6.76
N PHE A 154 18.33 -12.75 -6.92
CA PHE A 154 18.69 -14.13 -7.23
C PHE A 154 18.47 -14.42 -8.70
N PHE A 155 19.55 -14.40 -9.48
CA PHE A 155 19.54 -14.72 -10.89
C PHE A 155 19.86 -16.20 -11.16
N ARG A 156 19.33 -16.70 -12.26
CA ARG A 156 19.71 -18.00 -12.83
C ARG A 156 20.13 -17.83 -14.29
N THR A 157 21.27 -18.40 -14.66
CA THR A 157 21.74 -18.43 -16.05
C THR A 157 20.98 -19.48 -16.87
N ASP A 158 21.09 -19.40 -18.19
CA ASP A 158 20.54 -20.42 -19.11
C ASP A 158 21.11 -21.83 -18.84
N SER A 159 22.37 -21.92 -18.39
CA SER A 159 23.00 -23.18 -17.95
C SER A 159 22.55 -23.68 -16.58
N GLY A 160 21.73 -22.91 -15.86
CA GLY A 160 21.16 -23.25 -14.56
C GLY A 160 22.04 -22.88 -13.36
N VAL A 161 23.09 -22.08 -13.56
CA VAL A 161 23.94 -21.55 -12.48
C VAL A 161 23.21 -20.40 -11.79
N GLN A 162 23.27 -20.38 -10.45
CA GLN A 162 22.71 -19.30 -9.66
C GLN A 162 23.75 -18.22 -9.41
N LYS A 163 23.34 -16.95 -9.51
CA LYS A 163 24.12 -15.77 -9.15
C LYS A 163 23.31 -14.89 -8.20
N ILE A 164 23.95 -14.32 -7.19
CA ILE A 164 23.28 -13.45 -6.21
C ILE A 164 23.98 -12.10 -6.22
N ILE A 165 23.20 -11.03 -6.31
CA ILE A 165 23.70 -9.65 -6.18
C ILE A 165 22.97 -8.98 -5.03
N THR A 166 23.71 -8.52 -4.02
CA THR A 166 23.16 -7.90 -2.80
C THR A 166 23.55 -6.43 -2.72
N TYR A 167 22.57 -5.55 -2.53
CA TYR A 167 22.75 -4.12 -2.30
C TYR A 167 22.37 -3.77 -0.86
N PRO A 168 23.36 -3.40 -0.02
CA PRO A 168 23.10 -2.93 1.33
C PRO A 168 22.94 -1.40 1.39
N PHE A 169 21.90 -0.95 2.08
CA PHE A 169 21.61 0.46 2.31
C PHE A 169 21.49 0.77 3.79
N GLU A 170 22.08 1.88 4.20
CA GLU A 170 21.73 2.57 5.45
C GLU A 170 20.90 3.80 5.08
N VAL A 171 19.78 4.01 5.75
CA VAL A 171 18.92 5.17 5.49
C VAL A 171 19.19 6.26 6.51
N SER A 172 19.19 7.51 6.04
CA SER A 172 19.24 8.69 6.89
C SER A 172 17.84 9.28 7.01
N HIS A 173 17.50 9.71 8.22
CA HIS A 173 16.30 10.51 8.50
C HIS A 173 16.62 12.01 8.54
N GLU A 174 17.89 12.39 8.36
CA GLU A 174 18.31 13.80 8.35
C GLU A 174 17.75 14.50 7.09
N GLY A 175 16.86 15.47 7.29
CA GLY A 175 16.18 16.19 6.22
C GLY A 175 14.84 15.59 5.79
N ALA A 176 14.37 14.53 6.45
CA ALA A 176 13.01 14.05 6.28
C ALA A 176 12.01 15.12 6.76
N VAL A 177 11.03 15.46 5.93
CA VAL A 177 9.90 16.32 6.30
C VAL A 177 8.83 15.42 6.89
N ASN A 178 9.12 14.79 8.03
CA ASN A 178 8.12 13.96 8.72
C ASN A 178 7.79 14.53 10.10
N SER A 179 6.49 14.77 10.29
CA SER A 179 5.82 15.57 11.32
C SER A 179 5.87 17.08 11.09
N ILE A 180 4.77 17.62 10.56
CA ILE A 180 4.41 19.00 10.88
C ILE A 180 4.26 19.04 12.41
N ASP A 181 5.04 19.89 13.07
CA ASP A 181 4.95 20.05 14.53
C ASP A 181 3.64 20.75 14.88
N TYR A 182 2.64 19.95 15.24
CA TYR A 182 1.33 20.41 15.67
C TYR A 182 1.27 20.79 17.16
N THR A 183 2.36 20.65 17.93
CA THR A 183 2.32 20.79 19.41
C THR A 183 1.88 22.18 19.88
N ASN A 184 2.04 23.21 19.04
CA ASN A 184 1.64 24.59 19.32
C ASN A 184 0.67 25.15 18.26
N ASP A 185 0.02 24.27 17.49
CA ASP A 185 -0.96 24.66 16.49
C ASP A 185 -2.38 24.78 17.08
N ASP A 186 -2.79 26.02 17.34
CA ASP A 186 -4.14 26.36 17.79
C ASP A 186 -5.19 26.31 16.65
N GLY A 187 -4.77 26.00 15.42
CA GLY A 187 -5.62 25.76 14.26
C GLY A 187 -6.31 24.40 14.30
N ARG A 188 -7.12 24.15 13.26
CA ARG A 188 -7.84 22.88 13.03
C ARG A 188 -7.76 22.41 11.58
N ASP A 189 -7.15 23.21 10.71
CA ASP A 189 -6.91 22.83 9.33
C ASP A 189 -5.74 21.85 9.28
N LEU A 190 -5.80 20.91 8.34
CA LEU A 190 -4.70 19.98 8.07
C LEU A 190 -4.25 20.17 6.63
N PHE A 191 -3.58 19.17 6.04
CA PHE A 191 -3.03 19.27 4.70
C PHE A 191 -4.11 19.62 3.67
N THR A 192 -5.16 18.80 3.58
CA THR A 192 -6.30 18.97 2.67
C THR A 192 -7.61 19.29 3.37
N LEU A 193 -7.73 19.00 4.68
CA LEU A 193 -8.93 19.28 5.47
C LEU A 193 -9.01 20.76 5.86
N ARG A 194 -10.20 21.33 5.77
CA ARG A 194 -10.47 22.73 6.10
C ARG A 194 -11.57 22.79 7.13
N TYR A 195 -11.24 23.34 8.29
CA TYR A 195 -12.16 23.38 9.41
C TYR A 195 -13.40 24.21 9.08
N ASP A 196 -13.37 25.20 8.21
CA ASP A 196 -14.54 26.00 7.85
C ASP A 196 -15.14 25.65 6.48
N ALA A 197 -14.79 24.49 5.91
CA ALA A 197 -15.37 24.04 4.66
C ALA A 197 -16.88 23.75 4.79
N GLU A 198 -17.66 24.39 3.93
CA GLU A 198 -19.11 24.21 3.83
C GLU A 198 -19.51 24.10 2.35
N TYR A 199 -19.62 22.88 1.83
CA TYR A 199 -20.11 22.62 0.48
C TYR A 199 -20.79 21.26 0.37
N GLN A 200 -21.61 21.12 -0.67
CA GLN A 200 -22.15 19.84 -1.13
C GLN A 200 -22.25 19.93 -2.65
N VAL A 201 -21.30 19.31 -3.36
CA VAL A 201 -21.21 19.39 -4.82
C VAL A 201 -21.57 18.05 -5.43
N GLU A 202 -22.52 18.03 -6.37
CA GLU A 202 -22.93 16.79 -7.04
C GLU A 202 -21.85 16.38 -8.06
N ALA A 203 -21.08 15.33 -7.72
CA ALA A 203 -20.01 14.78 -8.55
C ALA A 203 -20.55 13.83 -9.63
N ALA A 204 -21.59 13.08 -9.28
CA ALA A 204 -22.36 12.22 -10.19
C ALA A 204 -23.83 12.19 -9.73
N PRO A 205 -24.79 11.72 -10.55
CA PRO A 205 -26.20 11.68 -10.15
C PRO A 205 -26.40 10.96 -8.81
N GLY A 206 -26.86 11.69 -7.79
CA GLY A 206 -27.09 11.15 -6.43
C GLY A 206 -25.83 11.01 -5.56
N VAL A 207 -24.65 11.38 -6.07
CA VAL A 207 -23.37 11.32 -5.39
C VAL A 207 -22.82 12.71 -5.15
N TYR A 208 -22.69 13.09 -3.88
CA TYR A 208 -22.23 14.40 -3.47
C TYR A 208 -20.84 14.34 -2.84
N TRP A 209 -19.89 15.12 -3.35
CA TRP A 209 -18.67 15.42 -2.64
C TRP A 209 -18.96 16.42 -1.51
N VAL A 210 -18.53 16.08 -0.31
CA VAL A 210 -18.75 16.86 0.92
C VAL A 210 -17.46 16.94 1.75
N PRO A 211 -17.29 18.00 2.57
CA PRO A 211 -16.19 18.05 3.50
C PRO A 211 -16.39 17.07 4.66
N VAL A 212 -15.29 16.66 5.28
CA VAL A 212 -15.22 15.82 6.50
C VAL A 212 -16.13 16.38 7.60
N ARG A 213 -16.21 17.72 7.73
CA ARG A 213 -17.07 18.40 8.69
C ARG A 213 -18.56 18.03 8.57
N ASP A 214 -19.03 17.56 7.41
CA ASP A 214 -20.45 17.19 7.23
C ASP A 214 -20.89 16.06 8.17
N LEU A 215 -19.93 15.28 8.70
CA LEU A 215 -20.12 14.26 9.75
C LEU A 215 -19.70 14.72 11.16
N GLY A 216 -19.61 16.03 11.40
CA GLY A 216 -19.31 16.58 12.72
C GLY A 216 -18.10 17.51 12.71
N SER A 217 -18.14 18.53 13.58
CA SER A 217 -17.06 19.49 13.77
C SER A 217 -16.12 19.03 14.86
N SER A 218 -14.87 19.48 14.83
CA SER A 218 -13.93 19.26 15.94
C SER A 218 -14.04 20.33 17.02
N ASP A 219 -14.10 19.89 18.28
CA ASP A 219 -13.94 20.74 19.46
C ASP A 219 -12.47 20.98 19.80
N TYR A 220 -11.54 20.18 19.25
CA TYR A 220 -10.11 20.20 19.56
C TYR A 220 -9.28 20.96 18.52
N THR A 221 -8.27 21.71 18.99
CA THR A 221 -7.20 22.20 18.10
C THR A 221 -6.24 21.06 17.73
N ASN A 222 -5.43 21.27 16.70
CA ASN A 222 -4.39 20.32 16.30
C ASN A 222 -3.41 20.04 17.45
N ALA A 223 -3.04 21.04 18.25
CA ALA A 223 -2.23 20.87 19.46
C ALA A 223 -2.90 19.99 20.52
N GLN A 224 -4.21 20.11 20.70
CA GLN A 224 -4.95 19.27 21.64
C GLN A 224 -4.99 17.82 21.15
N ILE A 225 -5.25 17.58 19.87
CA ILE A 225 -5.18 16.24 19.27
C ILE A 225 -3.77 15.66 19.37
N CYS A 226 -2.72 16.46 19.10
CA CYS A 226 -1.32 16.05 19.25
C CYS A 226 -1.03 15.56 20.69
N SER A 227 -1.60 16.21 21.71
CA SER A 227 -1.46 15.77 23.10
C SER A 227 -2.15 14.43 23.43
N MET A 228 -3.05 13.95 22.56
CA MET A 228 -3.73 12.67 22.69
C MET A 228 -2.94 11.50 22.09
N LEU A 229 -1.90 11.76 21.30
CA LEU A 229 -1.15 10.70 20.59
C LEU A 229 -0.59 9.62 21.53
N GLY A 230 -0.03 10.03 22.66
CA GLY A 230 0.51 9.13 23.68
C GLY A 230 -0.53 8.42 24.57
N GLN A 231 -1.82 8.63 24.33
CA GLN A 231 -2.89 7.98 25.08
C GLN A 231 -3.18 6.56 24.56
N SER A 232 -3.79 5.73 25.40
CA SER A 232 -4.26 4.39 25.01
C SER A 232 -5.37 4.46 23.95
N PRO A 233 -5.57 3.40 23.14
CA PRO A 233 -6.68 3.34 22.18
C PRO A 233 -8.04 3.63 22.80
N GLU A 234 -8.33 3.12 24.00
CA GLU A 234 -9.59 3.37 24.71
C GLU A 234 -9.76 4.85 25.10
N GLN A 235 -8.69 5.50 25.55
CA GLN A 235 -8.75 6.92 25.90
C GLN A 235 -8.98 7.79 24.66
N LYS A 236 -8.37 7.42 23.52
CA LYS A 236 -8.61 8.08 22.23
C LYS A 236 -10.07 7.92 21.81
N GLN A 237 -10.60 6.69 21.84
CA GLN A 237 -12.01 6.41 21.53
C GLN A 237 -12.98 7.15 22.45
N GLU A 238 -12.70 7.28 23.75
CA GLU A 238 -13.58 8.01 24.68
C GLU A 238 -13.63 9.53 24.41
N GLN A 239 -12.61 10.10 23.75
CA GLN A 239 -12.48 11.55 23.53
C GLN A 239 -12.84 12.01 22.12
N ILE A 240 -12.76 11.13 21.12
CA ILE A 240 -12.98 11.46 19.72
C ILE A 240 -14.40 11.03 19.37
N ASP A 241 -15.28 11.98 19.01
CA ASP A 241 -16.69 11.70 18.74
C ASP A 241 -17.15 12.12 17.33
N THR A 242 -16.28 12.75 16.54
CA THR A 242 -16.58 13.14 15.16
C THR A 242 -15.54 12.65 14.15
N LEU A 243 -15.96 12.52 12.89
CA LEU A 243 -15.08 12.13 11.79
C LEU A 243 -13.94 13.14 11.62
N TYR A 244 -14.21 14.44 11.83
CA TYR A 244 -13.18 15.47 11.73
C TYR A 244 -12.07 15.26 12.75
N GLU A 245 -12.43 14.95 14.00
CA GLU A 245 -11.45 14.67 15.06
C GLU A 245 -10.69 13.36 14.81
N ALA A 246 -11.38 12.32 14.32
CA ALA A 246 -10.72 11.08 13.90
C ALA A 246 -9.70 11.33 12.79
N MET A 247 -10.03 12.14 11.78
CA MET A 247 -9.09 12.51 10.70
C MET A 247 -7.93 13.37 11.20
N GLN A 248 -8.18 14.29 12.14
CA GLN A 248 -7.11 15.02 12.83
C GLN A 248 -6.17 14.05 13.53
N LEU A 249 -6.70 13.11 14.33
CA LEU A 249 -5.88 12.14 15.05
C LEU A 249 -5.08 11.25 14.09
N TYR A 250 -5.69 10.82 12.99
CA TYR A 250 -5.06 9.99 11.97
C TYR A 250 -3.88 10.70 11.28
N GLN A 251 -4.07 11.94 10.83
CA GLN A 251 -3.04 12.70 10.12
C GLN A 251 -1.96 13.26 11.05
N ILE A 252 -2.34 13.80 12.22
CA ILE A 252 -1.38 14.32 13.21
C ILE A 252 -0.58 13.16 13.81
N GLY A 253 -1.20 11.99 13.97
CA GLY A 253 -0.52 10.77 14.38
C GLY A 253 0.39 10.17 13.33
N ASN A 254 0.41 10.69 12.10
CA ASN A 254 1.27 10.22 11.02
C ASN A 254 1.09 8.71 10.74
N PHE A 255 -0.15 8.23 10.68
CA PHE A 255 -0.43 6.82 10.35
C PHE A 255 0.14 6.50 8.95
N PHE A 256 0.97 5.46 8.85
CA PHE A 256 1.67 5.09 7.62
C PHE A 256 1.30 3.68 7.14
N SER A 257 1.56 3.43 5.85
CA SER A 257 1.31 2.16 5.20
C SER A 257 2.24 1.05 5.71
N SER A 258 1.70 -0.15 5.87
CA SER A 258 2.49 -1.37 6.06
C SER A 258 1.74 -2.59 5.55
N ASP A 259 2.46 -3.63 5.13
CA ASP A 259 1.87 -4.95 4.84
C ASP A 259 1.78 -5.74 6.14
N ASP A 260 0.59 -5.75 6.74
CA ASP A 260 0.34 -6.29 8.08
C ASP A 260 -0.72 -7.39 8.12
N ASN A 261 -1.15 -7.86 6.95
CA ASN A 261 -2.05 -8.99 6.82
C ASN A 261 -1.33 -10.29 7.16
N ILE A 262 -1.93 -11.11 8.02
CA ILE A 262 -1.36 -12.39 8.43
C ILE A 262 -2.16 -13.51 7.77
N ARG A 263 -1.45 -14.37 7.02
CA ARG A 263 -2.07 -15.51 6.33
C ARG A 263 -1.89 -16.81 7.10
N ILE A 264 -2.99 -17.51 7.38
CA ILE A 264 -3.01 -18.79 8.09
C ILE A 264 -3.68 -19.86 7.23
N GLY A 265 -2.94 -20.91 6.91
CA GLY A 265 -3.47 -22.09 6.22
C GLY A 265 -4.34 -22.95 7.13
N GLU A 266 -5.65 -23.01 6.88
CA GLU A 266 -6.61 -23.84 7.64
C GLU A 266 -7.75 -24.35 6.74
N ASN A 267 -8.15 -25.62 6.90
CA ASN A 267 -9.29 -26.22 6.18
C ASN A 267 -9.22 -26.11 4.65
N GLY A 268 -8.01 -26.03 4.09
CA GLY A 268 -7.78 -25.88 2.64
C GLY A 268 -7.85 -24.44 2.12
N MET A 269 -8.03 -23.47 3.01
CA MET A 269 -7.99 -22.03 2.71
C MET A 269 -6.69 -21.42 3.26
N ASN A 270 -6.24 -20.33 2.64
CA ASN A 270 -5.13 -19.51 3.09
C ASN A 270 -5.66 -18.17 3.64
N TRP A 271 -6.36 -18.26 4.77
CA TRP A 271 -7.09 -17.14 5.39
C TRP A 271 -6.19 -15.94 5.61
N GLU A 272 -6.51 -14.84 4.95
CA GLU A 272 -5.99 -13.52 5.23
C GLU A 272 -6.74 -12.95 6.43
N HIS A 273 -5.99 -12.62 7.47
CA HIS A 273 -6.51 -12.00 8.68
C HIS A 273 -5.98 -10.57 8.79
N HIS A 274 -6.88 -9.67 9.18
CA HIS A 274 -6.62 -8.23 9.25
C HIS A 274 -6.40 -7.78 10.70
N LYS A 275 -5.52 -6.79 10.89
CA LYS A 275 -5.22 -6.22 12.21
C LYS A 275 -6.50 -5.63 12.83
N PRO A 276 -6.89 -6.03 14.05
CA PRO A 276 -8.06 -5.48 14.73
C PRO A 276 -7.93 -3.98 14.99
N GLY A 277 -9.06 -3.27 15.12
CA GLY A 277 -9.05 -1.81 15.23
C GLY A 277 -8.34 -1.27 16.48
N PHE A 278 -8.42 -1.99 17.60
CA PHE A 278 -7.64 -1.67 18.80
C PHE A 278 -6.12 -1.66 18.50
N ASP A 279 -5.64 -2.71 17.84
CA ASP A 279 -4.24 -2.85 17.49
C ASP A 279 -3.83 -1.86 16.40
N ALA A 280 -4.72 -1.55 15.45
CA ALA A 280 -4.51 -0.51 14.44
C ALA A 280 -4.20 0.85 15.08
N VAL A 281 -4.96 1.26 16.09
CA VAL A 281 -4.73 2.52 16.83
C VAL A 281 -3.43 2.48 17.64
N ARG A 282 -3.09 1.31 18.19
CA ARG A 282 -1.92 1.10 19.04
C ARG A 282 -0.60 1.06 18.25
N THR A 283 -0.59 0.41 17.08
CA THR A 283 0.60 0.27 16.24
C THR A 283 0.74 1.41 15.22
N ASN A 284 -0.33 2.15 14.93
CA ASN A 284 -0.32 3.35 14.09
C ASN A 284 0.25 3.14 12.67
N ASN A 285 0.06 1.94 12.12
CA ASN A 285 0.43 1.59 10.75
C ASN A 285 -0.39 0.39 10.26
N GLY A 286 -0.55 0.27 8.95
CA GLY A 286 -1.20 -0.88 8.32
C GLY A 286 -1.70 -0.66 6.90
N CYS A 287 -2.29 -1.71 6.34
CA CYS A 287 -2.91 -1.70 5.02
C CYS A 287 -4.34 -1.13 5.05
N CYS A 288 -5.08 -1.26 3.94
CA CYS A 288 -6.46 -0.78 3.80
C CYS A 288 -7.42 -1.33 4.87
N ALA A 289 -7.35 -2.63 5.15
CA ALA A 289 -8.16 -3.26 6.19
C ALA A 289 -7.85 -2.70 7.59
N THR A 290 -6.57 -2.42 7.86
CA THR A 290 -6.14 -1.83 9.12
C THR A 290 -6.58 -0.38 9.25
N SER A 291 -6.47 0.42 8.18
CA SER A 291 -7.03 1.78 8.14
C SER A 291 -8.54 1.78 8.37
N ALA A 292 -9.26 0.83 7.76
CA ALA A 292 -10.71 0.71 7.92
C ALA A 292 -11.12 0.28 9.33
N ASN A 293 -10.37 -0.65 9.94
CA ASN A 293 -10.55 -1.07 11.31
C ASN A 293 -10.20 0.02 12.32
N TRP A 294 -9.18 0.83 12.04
CA TRP A 294 -8.81 2.00 12.85
C TRP A 294 -9.99 2.96 12.98
N LEU A 295 -10.61 3.35 11.85
CA LEU A 295 -11.73 4.28 11.86
C LEU A 295 -12.96 3.68 12.53
N ASN A 296 -13.27 2.42 12.21
CA ASN A 296 -14.40 1.70 12.81
C ASN A 296 -14.26 1.53 14.33
N TYR A 297 -13.03 1.41 14.84
CA TYR A 297 -12.79 1.37 16.28
C TYR A 297 -12.97 2.75 16.91
N ILE A 298 -12.34 3.79 16.36
CA ILE A 298 -12.37 5.14 16.94
C ILE A 298 -13.80 5.70 16.99
N LEU A 299 -14.59 5.51 15.93
CA LEU A 299 -15.94 6.09 15.81
C LEU A 299 -17.08 5.13 16.19
N ARG A 300 -16.75 4.06 16.92
CA ARG A 300 -17.72 3.02 17.28
C ARG A 300 -18.80 3.62 18.18
N ASP A 301 -20.06 3.40 17.80
CA ASP A 301 -21.26 3.87 18.50
C ASP A 301 -21.53 5.39 18.44
N ASP A 302 -20.75 6.16 17.65
CA ASP A 302 -20.94 7.62 17.51
C ASP A 302 -21.92 8.02 16.40
N TYR A 303 -22.22 7.09 15.48
CA TYR A 303 -23.16 7.28 14.36
C TYR A 303 -24.23 6.18 14.35
N ASP A 304 -25.27 6.34 13.53
CA ASP A 304 -26.29 5.29 13.37
C ASP A 304 -25.67 3.94 12.96
N GLU A 305 -24.58 3.97 12.16
CA GLU A 305 -23.84 2.79 11.72
C GLU A 305 -22.44 3.19 11.24
N VAL A 306 -21.42 2.40 11.57
CA VAL A 306 -20.09 2.46 10.94
C VAL A 306 -19.79 1.05 10.45
N GLY A 307 -19.41 0.93 9.19
CA GLY A 307 -19.20 -0.38 8.57
C GLY A 307 -18.17 -0.33 7.45
N PHE A 308 -18.20 -1.37 6.63
CA PHE A 308 -17.20 -1.63 5.60
C PHE A 308 -17.85 -1.71 4.23
N VAL A 309 -17.15 -1.16 3.23
CA VAL A 309 -17.36 -1.45 1.82
C VAL A 309 -16.13 -2.22 1.35
N ALA A 310 -16.33 -3.44 0.88
CA ALA A 310 -15.27 -4.26 0.30
C ALA A 310 -15.46 -4.37 -1.20
N THR A 311 -14.38 -4.31 -1.97
CA THR A 311 -14.39 -4.48 -3.41
C THR A 311 -13.45 -5.60 -3.82
N SER A 312 -13.74 -6.25 -4.94
CA SER A 312 -12.80 -7.17 -5.56
C SER A 312 -12.70 -6.87 -7.05
N GLN A 313 -11.47 -6.66 -7.50
CA GLN A 313 -11.13 -6.53 -8.91
C GLN A 313 -11.27 -7.89 -9.61
N ARG A 314 -11.37 -7.87 -10.93
CA ARG A 314 -11.56 -9.09 -11.76
C ARG A 314 -10.41 -10.10 -11.64
N ASP A 315 -9.25 -9.62 -11.21
CA ASP A 315 -8.09 -10.44 -10.90
C ASP A 315 -8.08 -10.96 -9.46
N GLY A 316 -9.12 -10.69 -8.65
CA GLY A 316 -9.21 -11.11 -7.25
C GLY A 316 -8.44 -10.26 -6.25
N ASN A 317 -7.81 -9.16 -6.68
CA ASN A 317 -7.26 -8.16 -5.76
C ASN A 317 -8.41 -7.45 -5.04
N GLY A 318 -8.29 -7.28 -3.73
CA GLY A 318 -9.32 -6.71 -2.88
C GLY A 318 -8.95 -5.32 -2.39
N HIS A 319 -9.97 -4.51 -2.13
CA HIS A 319 -9.80 -3.27 -1.37
C HIS A 319 -10.95 -3.13 -0.37
N ILE A 320 -10.70 -2.47 0.75
CA ILE A 320 -11.72 -2.27 1.79
C ILE A 320 -11.56 -0.91 2.43
N PHE A 321 -12.69 -0.25 2.64
CA PHE A 321 -12.79 1.08 3.22
C PHE A 321 -14.11 1.19 3.99
N ASN A 322 -14.39 2.35 4.59
CA ASN A 322 -15.54 2.50 5.47
C ASN A 322 -16.74 3.12 4.76
N TYR A 323 -17.91 2.82 5.31
CA TYR A 323 -19.04 3.74 5.24
C TYR A 323 -19.48 4.15 6.64
N ILE A 324 -20.04 5.35 6.75
CA ILE A 324 -20.76 5.83 7.94
C ILE A 324 -22.20 6.12 7.53
N ARG A 325 -23.17 5.58 8.25
CA ARG A 325 -24.60 5.89 8.06
C ARG A 325 -25.03 6.88 9.13
N GLN A 326 -25.63 7.98 8.72
CA GLN A 326 -26.19 8.98 9.63
C GLN A 326 -27.40 9.65 8.99
N ASP A 327 -28.52 9.69 9.72
CA ASP A 327 -29.76 10.38 9.29
C ASP A 327 -30.27 9.96 7.90
N GLY A 328 -30.10 8.68 7.57
CA GLY A 328 -30.52 8.07 6.31
C GLY A 328 -29.64 8.44 5.10
N TRP A 329 -28.40 8.89 5.34
CA TRP A 329 -27.35 9.04 4.34
C TRP A 329 -26.20 8.10 4.63
N TYR A 330 -25.54 7.64 3.57
CA TYR A 330 -24.26 6.94 3.62
C TYR A 330 -23.15 7.91 3.23
N TYR A 331 -22.06 7.85 3.96
CA TYR A 331 -20.83 8.58 3.71
C TYR A 331 -19.75 7.54 3.46
N ILE A 332 -19.14 7.58 2.29
CA ILE A 332 -18.12 6.63 1.89
C ILE A 332 -16.75 7.28 2.11
N ILE A 333 -15.89 6.60 2.86
CA ILE A 333 -14.61 7.15 3.33
C ILE A 333 -13.52 6.10 3.16
N ASP A 334 -12.50 6.42 2.37
CA ASP A 334 -11.28 5.63 2.25
C ASP A 334 -10.13 6.30 3.01
N MET A 335 -9.87 5.79 4.21
CA MET A 335 -8.79 6.26 5.07
C MET A 335 -7.40 6.12 4.44
N THR A 336 -7.21 5.24 3.45
CA THR A 336 -5.89 5.02 2.86
C THR A 336 -5.34 6.23 2.13
N HIS A 337 -6.21 7.06 1.57
CA HIS A 337 -5.86 8.30 0.86
C HIS A 337 -5.68 9.50 1.78
N TYR A 338 -6.00 9.35 3.07
CA TYR A 338 -5.80 10.37 4.10
C TYR A 338 -4.52 10.14 4.93
N ARG A 339 -3.74 9.09 4.62
CA ARG A 339 -2.46 8.84 5.28
C ARG A 339 -1.44 9.92 4.91
N THR A 340 -0.55 10.24 5.84
CA THR A 340 0.48 11.27 5.62
C THR A 340 1.53 10.86 4.60
N ASP A 341 1.78 9.55 4.45
CA ASP A 341 2.66 8.99 3.43
C ASP A 341 2.02 8.91 2.04
N TRP A 342 0.70 9.09 1.95
CA TRP A 342 -0.04 9.07 0.69
C TRP A 342 -1.31 9.92 0.75
N ILE A 343 -1.14 11.23 0.61
CA ILE A 343 -2.28 12.16 0.51
C ILE A 343 -2.67 12.32 -0.95
N ALA A 344 -3.71 11.61 -1.36
CA ALA A 344 -4.29 11.66 -2.70
C ALA A 344 -5.69 12.31 -2.71
N THR A 345 -6.02 13.05 -1.67
CA THR A 345 -7.31 13.73 -1.47
C THR A 345 -7.31 15.15 -2.06
N ALA A 346 -8.46 15.64 -2.51
CA ALA A 346 -8.59 17.05 -2.87
C ALA A 346 -8.55 17.94 -1.63
N VAL A 347 -8.08 19.18 -1.78
CA VAL A 347 -8.33 20.21 -0.76
C VAL A 347 -9.84 20.44 -0.66
N GLU A 348 -10.37 20.58 0.54
CA GLU A 348 -11.80 20.81 0.80
C GLU A 348 -12.26 22.23 0.39
N SER A 349 -12.12 22.57 -0.88
CA SER A 349 -12.47 23.87 -1.45
C SER A 349 -13.89 23.92 -2.02
N GLY A 350 -14.46 22.75 -2.33
CA GLY A 350 -15.68 22.64 -3.14
C GLY A 350 -15.47 22.97 -4.62
N ASP A 351 -14.22 23.13 -5.07
CA ASP A 351 -13.87 23.32 -6.48
C ASP A 351 -13.70 21.97 -7.18
N MET A 352 -14.48 21.75 -8.25
CA MET A 352 -14.42 20.50 -9.01
C MET A 352 -13.07 20.29 -9.70
N ASP A 353 -12.30 21.36 -9.98
CA ASP A 353 -10.96 21.20 -10.55
C ASP A 353 -10.02 20.56 -9.50
N ASP A 354 -10.11 20.93 -8.22
CA ASP A 354 -9.35 20.28 -7.15
C ASP A 354 -9.77 18.81 -6.98
N TYR A 355 -11.09 18.55 -7.04
CA TYR A 355 -11.65 17.21 -7.01
C TYR A 355 -11.07 16.33 -8.11
N TYR A 356 -11.20 16.70 -9.39
CA TYR A 356 -10.73 15.88 -10.51
C TYR A 356 -9.20 15.77 -10.63
N ASN A 357 -8.44 16.63 -9.95
CA ASN A 357 -6.98 16.53 -9.86
C ASN A 357 -6.50 15.63 -8.71
N SER A 358 -7.42 15.07 -7.91
CA SER A 358 -7.15 14.10 -6.85
C SER A 358 -7.50 12.66 -7.29
N ASP A 359 -7.32 11.68 -6.41
CA ASP A 359 -8.05 10.41 -6.55
C ASP A 359 -9.53 10.68 -6.24
N PHE A 360 -10.26 11.12 -7.26
CA PHE A 360 -11.59 11.68 -7.07
C PHE A 360 -12.66 10.63 -6.70
N ILE A 361 -12.35 9.33 -6.76
CA ILE A 361 -13.29 8.27 -6.40
C ILE A 361 -13.02 7.71 -5.01
N ALA A 362 -11.75 7.49 -4.63
CA ALA A 362 -11.41 6.96 -3.32
C ALA A 362 -10.90 8.03 -2.35
N GLY A 363 -10.16 9.04 -2.84
CA GLY A 363 -9.56 10.10 -2.02
C GLY A 363 -10.49 11.20 -1.54
N ASN A 364 -11.81 11.03 -1.60
CA ASN A 364 -12.75 12.06 -1.18
C ASN A 364 -13.95 11.44 -0.47
N ILE A 365 -14.64 12.22 0.37
CA ILE A 365 -15.85 11.74 1.03
C ILE A 365 -17.05 11.93 0.10
N HIS A 366 -17.72 10.82 -0.19
CA HIS A 366 -18.94 10.81 -0.98
C HIS A 366 -20.15 10.56 -0.09
N LYS A 367 -21.11 11.46 -0.16
CA LYS A 367 -22.42 11.36 0.50
C LYS A 367 -23.47 10.90 -0.50
N VAL A 368 -24.15 9.79 -0.19
CA VAL A 368 -25.22 9.20 -1.01
C VAL A 368 -26.41 8.81 -0.16
N ARG A 369 -27.62 8.87 -0.72
CA ARG A 369 -28.82 8.39 -0.03
C ARG A 369 -29.15 6.93 -0.37
N ASP A 370 -28.88 6.54 -1.60
CA ASP A 370 -28.96 5.18 -2.09
C ASP A 370 -27.54 4.71 -2.41
N ILE A 371 -27.10 3.59 -1.83
CA ILE A 371 -25.77 3.05 -2.11
C ILE A 371 -25.58 2.73 -3.59
N GLN A 372 -26.67 2.41 -4.31
CA GLN A 372 -26.61 2.13 -5.73
C GLN A 372 -26.11 3.33 -6.55
N ASP A 373 -26.33 4.56 -6.07
CA ASP A 373 -25.78 5.76 -6.74
C ASP A 373 -24.24 5.78 -6.67
N TYR A 374 -23.66 5.39 -5.53
CA TYR A 374 -22.20 5.24 -5.39
C TYR A 374 -21.66 4.10 -6.26
N VAL A 375 -22.33 2.94 -6.26
CA VAL A 375 -21.96 1.81 -7.13
C VAL A 375 -21.95 2.24 -8.60
N ASN A 376 -23.00 2.91 -9.07
CA ASN A 376 -23.10 3.36 -10.45
C ASN A 376 -21.98 4.36 -10.80
N TYR A 377 -21.62 5.23 -9.86
CA TYR A 377 -20.53 6.19 -10.01
C TYR A 377 -19.17 5.48 -10.11
N VAL A 378 -18.86 4.56 -9.19
CA VAL A 378 -17.64 3.73 -9.23
C VAL A 378 -17.54 2.98 -10.56
N GLN A 379 -18.61 2.32 -10.98
CA GLN A 379 -18.63 1.54 -12.23
C GLN A 379 -18.46 2.40 -13.49
N ALA A 380 -18.86 3.68 -13.45
CA ALA A 380 -18.77 4.58 -14.59
C ALA A 380 -17.40 5.27 -14.71
N GLU A 381 -16.76 5.57 -13.58
CA GLU A 381 -15.59 6.47 -13.54
C GLU A 381 -14.27 5.75 -13.24
N TYR A 382 -14.26 4.56 -12.62
CA TYR A 382 -13.03 3.80 -12.45
C TYR A 382 -12.45 3.37 -13.80
N GLY A 383 -11.15 3.54 -13.98
CA GLY A 383 -10.44 3.04 -15.16
C GLY A 383 -10.49 1.51 -15.29
N ASP A 384 -10.43 0.82 -14.14
CA ASP A 384 -10.72 -0.61 -14.00
C ASP A 384 -11.69 -0.80 -12.81
N PRO A 385 -13.01 -0.84 -13.06
CA PRO A 385 -13.99 -0.90 -12.00
C PRO A 385 -14.06 -2.31 -11.39
N PRO A 386 -14.31 -2.41 -10.07
CA PRO A 386 -14.40 -3.69 -9.38
C PRO A 386 -15.52 -4.56 -9.93
N GLY A 387 -15.28 -5.87 -9.99
CA GLY A 387 -16.27 -6.86 -10.43
C GLY A 387 -17.26 -7.22 -9.32
N LEU A 388 -16.81 -7.18 -8.06
CA LEU A 388 -17.66 -7.39 -6.89
C LEU A 388 -17.57 -6.20 -5.92
N MET A 389 -18.69 -5.85 -5.30
CA MET A 389 -18.74 -4.92 -4.18
C MET A 389 -19.70 -5.41 -3.11
N PHE A 390 -19.28 -5.29 -1.85
CA PHE A 390 -20.01 -5.74 -0.67
C PHE A 390 -20.11 -4.62 0.37
N MET A 391 -21.16 -4.70 1.19
CA MET A 391 -21.28 -3.94 2.43
C MET A 391 -21.55 -4.86 3.61
N TYR A 392 -20.98 -4.55 4.76
CA TYR A 392 -21.30 -5.22 6.02
C TYR A 392 -20.93 -4.37 7.23
N THR A 393 -21.54 -4.68 8.37
CA THR A 393 -21.21 -4.08 9.67
C THR A 393 -20.57 -5.15 10.56
N ALA A 394 -19.38 -4.85 11.09
CA ALA A 394 -18.63 -5.75 11.96
C ALA A 394 -17.77 -4.94 12.94
N SER A 395 -17.24 -5.58 13.99
CA SER A 395 -16.24 -4.93 14.85
C SER A 395 -14.92 -4.71 14.10
N ASP A 396 -14.57 -5.63 13.23
CA ASP A 396 -13.32 -5.68 12.47
C ASP A 396 -13.59 -6.33 11.11
N CYS A 397 -12.73 -6.05 10.13
CA CYS A 397 -12.75 -6.68 8.81
C CYS A 397 -12.72 -8.21 8.94
N MET A 398 -13.62 -8.88 8.20
CA MET A 398 -13.74 -10.33 8.20
C MET A 398 -12.51 -10.99 7.56
N ALA A 399 -12.12 -12.16 8.06
CA ALA A 399 -11.10 -12.96 7.40
C ALA A 399 -11.60 -13.44 6.02
N MET A 400 -10.71 -13.46 5.04
CA MET A 400 -11.06 -13.83 3.67
C MET A 400 -9.94 -14.60 2.96
N ASP A 401 -10.26 -15.21 1.82
CA ASP A 401 -9.27 -15.75 0.88
C ASP A 401 -9.74 -15.55 -0.57
N SER A 402 -8.81 -15.60 -1.51
CA SER A 402 -9.08 -15.50 -2.95
C SER A 402 -8.59 -16.77 -3.64
N LEU A 403 -9.51 -17.68 -3.95
CA LEU A 403 -9.20 -18.93 -4.63
C LEU A 403 -9.16 -18.73 -6.14
N ARG A 404 -7.95 -18.79 -6.70
CA ARG A 404 -7.72 -18.66 -8.14
C ARG A 404 -7.86 -20.01 -8.83
N GLU A 405 -8.86 -20.16 -9.67
CA GLU A 405 -9.08 -21.35 -10.49
C GLU A 405 -8.77 -21.07 -11.97
N GLN A 406 -8.70 -22.12 -12.80
CA GLN A 406 -8.34 -21.98 -14.21
C GLN A 406 -9.29 -21.05 -15.01
N HIS A 407 -10.50 -20.80 -14.50
CA HIS A 407 -11.55 -20.06 -15.19
C HIS A 407 -12.13 -18.89 -14.40
N GLY A 408 -11.58 -18.53 -13.23
CA GLY A 408 -12.14 -17.46 -12.40
C GLY A 408 -11.49 -17.34 -11.03
N VAL A 409 -12.00 -16.41 -10.21
CA VAL A 409 -11.59 -16.24 -8.82
C VAL A 409 -12.81 -16.36 -7.92
N THR A 410 -12.73 -17.19 -6.88
CA THR A 410 -13.74 -17.24 -5.82
C THR A 410 -13.25 -16.47 -4.61
N ILE A 411 -13.96 -15.41 -4.25
CA ILE A 411 -13.75 -14.66 -3.01
C ILE A 411 -14.47 -15.41 -1.89
N VAL A 412 -13.71 -15.84 -0.89
CA VAL A 412 -14.20 -16.64 0.23
C VAL A 412 -14.21 -15.77 1.48
N TYR A 413 -15.37 -15.58 2.08
CA TYR A 413 -15.51 -14.94 3.39
C TYR A 413 -15.75 -15.99 4.48
N GLU A 414 -15.38 -15.66 5.71
CA GLU A 414 -15.87 -16.41 6.86
C GLU A 414 -17.38 -16.22 7.07
N ASP A 415 -18.10 -17.28 7.39
CA ASP A 415 -19.52 -17.27 7.79
C ASP A 415 -19.60 -16.82 9.26
N ALA A 416 -19.43 -15.52 9.46
CA ALA A 416 -19.44 -14.90 10.77
C ALA A 416 -20.89 -14.74 11.27
N LYS A 417 -21.18 -15.41 12.38
CA LYS A 417 -22.51 -15.37 12.99
C LYS A 417 -22.92 -13.92 13.31
N ASP A 418 -24.13 -13.56 12.92
CA ASP A 418 -24.73 -12.23 13.16
C ASP A 418 -24.13 -11.09 12.33
N ILE A 419 -23.37 -11.40 11.27
CA ILE A 419 -22.92 -10.43 10.25
C ILE A 419 -23.65 -10.72 8.95
N ASP A 420 -24.30 -9.71 8.38
CA ASP A 420 -24.93 -9.81 7.06
C ASP A 420 -23.97 -9.24 6.00
N LEU A 421 -23.40 -10.11 5.17
CA LEU A 421 -22.60 -9.72 4.00
C LEU A 421 -23.53 -9.40 2.83
N ILE A 422 -23.66 -8.11 2.50
CA ILE A 422 -24.60 -7.64 1.47
C ILE A 422 -23.85 -7.39 0.18
N THR A 423 -24.09 -8.21 -0.86
CA THR A 423 -23.63 -7.92 -2.21
C THR A 423 -24.39 -6.71 -2.77
N ILE A 424 -23.68 -5.60 -2.99
CA ILE A 424 -24.22 -4.38 -3.58
C ILE A 424 -23.91 -4.26 -5.08
N PHE A 425 -22.94 -5.04 -5.58
CA PHE A 425 -22.65 -5.17 -7.00
C PHE A 425 -21.97 -6.51 -7.32
N ASP A 426 -22.33 -7.08 -8.46
CA ASP A 426 -21.74 -8.29 -9.04
C ASP A 426 -21.83 -8.16 -10.58
N ASP A 427 -20.68 -8.04 -11.26
CA ASP A 427 -20.59 -7.92 -12.71
C ASP A 427 -20.93 -9.25 -13.38
N PRO A 428 -22.10 -9.40 -14.03
CA PRO A 428 -22.52 -10.67 -14.59
C PRO A 428 -21.66 -11.14 -15.77
N ALA A 429 -20.73 -10.31 -16.26
CA ALA A 429 -19.83 -10.62 -17.36
C ALA A 429 -18.43 -11.06 -16.91
N ASP A 430 -18.12 -10.99 -15.61
CA ASP A 430 -16.82 -11.43 -15.10
C ASP A 430 -16.81 -12.93 -14.75
N ASN A 431 -15.71 -13.38 -14.14
CA ASN A 431 -15.60 -14.74 -13.60
C ASN A 431 -15.27 -14.71 -12.11
N LEU A 432 -15.76 -13.70 -11.39
CA LEU A 432 -15.70 -13.64 -9.95
C LEU A 432 -16.92 -14.37 -9.38
N THR A 433 -16.72 -15.03 -8.24
CA THR A 433 -17.82 -15.58 -7.46
C THR A 433 -17.53 -15.35 -5.98
N VAL A 434 -18.58 -15.41 -5.15
CA VAL A 434 -18.46 -15.29 -3.71
C VAL A 434 -19.04 -16.50 -3.01
N THR A 435 -18.41 -16.91 -1.91
CA THR A 435 -18.97 -17.92 -1.00
C THR A 435 -18.59 -17.60 0.45
N GLU A 436 -19.47 -17.96 1.37
CA GLU A 436 -19.19 -17.96 2.80
C GLU A 436 -18.95 -19.40 3.27
N VAL A 437 -17.95 -19.60 4.12
CA VAL A 437 -17.60 -20.92 4.67
C VAL A 437 -17.32 -20.83 6.16
N GLN A 438 -17.23 -21.98 6.83
CA GLN A 438 -16.99 -22.00 8.28
C GLN A 438 -15.78 -21.14 8.69
N PRO A 439 -15.92 -20.27 9.71
CA PRO A 439 -14.85 -19.38 10.14
C PRO A 439 -13.56 -20.12 10.52
N PRO A 440 -12.38 -19.51 10.29
CA PRO A 440 -11.13 -20.06 10.78
C PRO A 440 -11.13 -20.11 12.31
N VAL A 441 -10.64 -21.24 12.85
CA VAL A 441 -10.49 -21.45 14.29
C VAL A 441 -9.25 -20.72 14.80
N ASN A 442 -8.18 -20.71 14.01
CA ASN A 442 -6.95 -20.01 14.37
C ASN A 442 -7.09 -18.51 14.06
N ARG A 443 -6.62 -17.67 14.97
CA ARG A 443 -6.53 -16.22 14.80
C ARG A 443 -5.11 -15.77 15.17
N PRO A 444 -4.52 -14.81 14.44
CA PRO A 444 -3.26 -14.23 14.86
C PRO A 444 -3.37 -13.49 16.19
N ASP A 445 -2.24 -13.34 16.87
CA ASP A 445 -2.12 -12.51 18.06
C ASP A 445 -1.29 -11.26 17.71
N TRP A 446 -1.97 -10.12 17.56
CA TRP A 446 -1.31 -8.83 17.29
C TRP A 446 -0.73 -8.18 18.53
N SER A 447 -1.00 -8.70 19.75
CA SER A 447 -0.53 -8.10 20.99
C SER A 447 0.99 -8.18 21.18
N GLU A 448 1.67 -9.05 20.42
CA GLU A 448 3.13 -9.15 20.42
C GLU A 448 3.81 -8.00 19.67
N GLN A 449 3.09 -7.29 18.79
CA GLN A 449 3.63 -6.11 18.11
C GLN A 449 3.84 -4.97 19.10
N GLY A 450 4.96 -4.25 19.02
CA GLY A 450 5.21 -3.07 19.85
C GLY A 450 4.18 -1.97 19.62
N SER A 451 3.85 -1.20 20.66
CA SER A 451 3.11 0.05 20.46
C SER A 451 3.97 1.05 19.71
N PHE A 452 3.34 1.90 18.90
CA PHE A 452 4.03 3.00 18.24
C PHE A 452 4.53 4.02 19.27
N ASP A 453 5.75 4.52 19.07
CA ASP A 453 6.34 5.57 19.88
C ASP A 453 6.14 6.92 19.19
N PHE A 454 5.24 7.74 19.70
CA PHE A 454 4.94 9.08 19.18
C PHE A 454 5.97 10.15 19.64
N GLY A 455 7.17 9.71 20.04
CA GLY A 455 8.19 10.45 20.79
C GLY A 455 8.59 11.81 20.26
#